data_AF-T2IMK4-F1
#
_entry.id   AF-T2IMK4-F1
#
_cell.length_a   1.000
_cell.length_b   1.000
_cell.length_c   1.000
_cell.angle_alpha   90.00
_cell.angle_beta   90.00
_cell.angle_gamma   90.00
#
_symmetry.space_group_name_H-M   'P 1'
#
loop_
_entity.id
_entity.type
_entity.pdbx_description
1 polymer ?
#
loop_
_entity_poly.entity_id
_entity_poly.type
_entity_poly.pdbx_seq_one_letter_code
_entity_poly.pdbx_strand_id
1 'polypeptide(L)'
;MIGNQIKSPALVVNSKTCQLSMPVKVKPITKEDSDYVCSVDLGINNAATCSIVGRDGTVKARKFINPARDIDRRNKRKMMITKKSKQTHKKTGQKFFKGFCRGLYRKSSNINLEISRKVSREIIEFAKLHNVKVIVIENLAGWKAKAGNRGTLMRQKFHLSKIVGSKTPPFKAHSF
;
A
#
# COMPACT_ATOMS: atom_id res chain seq x y z
N MET A 1 23.63 -21.77 14.08
CA MET A 1 23.06 -20.93 13.00
C MET A 1 22.59 -19.61 13.57
N ILE A 2 23.09 -18.48 13.08
CA ILE A 2 22.74 -17.14 13.59
C ILE A 2 21.45 -16.67 12.88
N GLY A 3 20.31 -16.77 13.58
CA GLY A 3 19.00 -16.32 13.12
C GLY A 3 18.74 -14.83 13.38
N ASN A 4 17.46 -14.42 13.31
CA ASN A 4 17.05 -13.06 13.68
C ASN A 4 17.43 -12.77 15.14
N GLN A 5 17.95 -11.57 15.42
CA GLN A 5 18.42 -11.19 16.76
C GLN A 5 17.44 -10.21 17.41
N ILE A 6 16.86 -10.60 18.55
CA ILE A 6 16.08 -9.69 19.40
C ILE A 6 17.00 -8.60 19.95
N LYS A 7 16.55 -7.34 19.94
CA LYS A 7 17.24 -6.21 20.56
C LYS A 7 16.58 -5.85 21.89
N SER A 8 17.34 -5.17 22.75
CA SER A 8 16.85 -4.74 24.06
C SER A 8 15.56 -3.91 23.92
N PRO A 9 14.57 -4.12 24.80
CA PRO A 9 13.38 -3.30 24.81
C PRO A 9 13.73 -1.83 25.03
N ALA A 10 13.01 -0.93 24.35
CA ALA A 10 13.11 0.50 24.53
C ALA A 10 11.75 1.06 24.92
N LEU A 11 11.69 1.81 26.02
CA LEU A 11 10.51 2.60 26.35
C LEU A 11 10.51 3.85 25.47
N VAL A 12 9.57 3.92 24.53
CA VAL A 12 9.40 5.07 23.63
C VAL A 12 8.29 5.96 24.19
N VAL A 13 8.70 7.09 24.75
CA VAL A 13 7.79 8.08 25.34
C VAL A 13 7.59 9.23 24.35
N ASN A 14 6.34 9.48 23.97
CA ASN A 14 5.91 10.67 23.24
C ASN A 14 5.04 11.53 24.17
N SER A 15 4.79 12.79 23.80
CA SER A 15 3.97 13.74 24.59
C SER A 15 2.54 13.28 24.93
N LYS A 16 2.06 12.15 24.38
CA LYS A 16 0.71 11.62 24.58
C LYS A 16 0.64 10.12 24.87
N THR A 17 1.74 9.39 24.74
CA THR A 17 1.75 7.93 24.80
C THR A 17 3.10 7.41 25.28
N CYS A 18 3.06 6.39 26.11
CA CYS A 18 4.22 5.59 26.49
C CYS A 18 4.05 4.20 25.86
N GLN A 19 5.01 3.74 25.06
CA GLN A 19 4.95 2.43 24.40
C GLN A 19 6.26 1.67 24.56
N LEU A 20 6.18 0.36 24.77
CA LEU A 20 7.35 -0.52 24.79
C LEU A 20 7.65 -1.00 23.37
N SER A 21 8.85 -0.70 22.87
CA SER A 21 9.34 -1.16 21.57
C SER A 21 10.28 -2.34 21.77
N MET A 22 10.04 -3.42 21.02
CA MET A 22 10.87 -4.64 21.03
C MET A 22 11.42 -4.89 19.63
N PRO A 23 12.51 -4.20 19.22
CA PRO A 23 13.03 -4.31 17.87
C PRO A 23 13.71 -5.67 17.65
N VAL A 24 13.66 -6.16 16.40
CA VAL A 24 14.33 -7.38 15.97
C VAL A 24 15.21 -7.04 14.77
N LYS A 25 16.50 -7.38 14.84
CA LYS A 25 17.40 -7.31 13.69
C LYS A 25 17.14 -8.53 12.80
N VAL A 26 16.59 -8.28 11.63
CA VAL A 26 16.34 -9.30 10.61
C VAL A 26 17.61 -9.49 9.79
N LYS A 27 18.02 -10.75 9.60
CA LYS A 27 19.16 -11.07 8.73
C LYS A 27 18.73 -10.89 7.26
N PRO A 28 19.49 -10.15 6.43
CA PRO A 28 19.20 -10.07 5.01
C PRO A 28 19.35 -11.47 4.38
N ILE A 29 18.40 -11.82 3.53
CA ILE A 29 18.39 -13.11 2.82
C ILE A 29 19.12 -12.91 1.50
N THR A 30 20.09 -13.77 1.21
CA THR A 30 20.73 -13.82 -0.11
C THR A 30 19.73 -14.32 -1.14
N LYS A 31 19.65 -13.67 -2.30
CA LYS A 31 18.76 -14.10 -3.37
C LYS A 31 19.22 -15.47 -3.88
N GLU A 32 18.32 -16.44 -3.90
CA GLU A 32 18.54 -17.72 -4.58
C GLU A 32 18.24 -17.56 -6.06
N ASP A 33 19.02 -18.25 -6.91
CA ASP A 33 18.63 -18.43 -8.31
C ASP A 33 17.30 -19.18 -8.38
N SER A 34 16.43 -18.77 -9.31
CA SER A 34 15.11 -19.36 -9.44
C SER A 34 14.70 -19.46 -10.90
N ASP A 35 14.21 -20.63 -11.30
CA ASP A 35 13.71 -20.86 -12.66
C ASP A 35 12.38 -20.16 -12.92
N TYR A 36 11.65 -19.84 -11.84
CA TYR A 36 10.38 -19.13 -11.88
C TYR A 36 10.37 -17.99 -10.87
N VAL A 37 9.78 -16.86 -11.28
CA VAL A 37 9.57 -15.70 -10.41
C VAL A 37 8.09 -15.34 -10.34
N CYS A 38 7.66 -14.78 -9.21
CA CYS A 38 6.33 -14.20 -9.06
C CYS A 38 6.44 -12.71 -9.34
N SER A 39 6.14 -12.31 -10.58
CA SER A 39 6.09 -10.91 -10.98
C SER A 39 4.80 -10.25 -10.49
N VAL A 40 4.89 -9.05 -9.92
CA VAL A 40 3.77 -8.31 -9.34
C VAL A 40 3.69 -6.92 -9.96
N ASP A 41 2.55 -6.62 -10.58
CA ASP A 41 2.18 -5.32 -11.13
C ASP A 41 1.10 -4.66 -10.24
N LEU A 42 1.31 -3.42 -9.79
CA LEU A 42 0.36 -2.70 -8.94
C LEU A 42 -0.51 -1.76 -9.79
N GLY A 43 -1.82 -1.99 -9.75
CA GLY A 43 -2.75 -1.32 -10.67
C GLY A 43 -3.79 -0.42 -10.02
N ILE A 44 -4.45 0.39 -10.86
CA ILE A 44 -5.67 1.13 -10.48
C ILE A 44 -6.92 0.24 -10.57
N ASN A 45 -6.94 -0.71 -11.51
CA ASN A 45 -8.10 -1.61 -11.72
C ASN A 45 -8.08 -2.80 -10.76
N ASN A 46 -6.91 -3.41 -10.58
CA ASN A 46 -6.65 -4.43 -9.58
C ASN A 46 -5.56 -3.92 -8.65
N ALA A 47 -5.67 -4.20 -7.36
CA ALA A 47 -4.68 -3.73 -6.39
C ALA A 47 -3.30 -4.35 -6.65
N ALA A 48 -3.27 -5.61 -7.08
CA ALA A 48 -2.08 -6.26 -7.62
C ALA A 48 -2.48 -7.30 -8.68
N THR A 49 -1.64 -7.47 -9.69
CA THR A 49 -1.69 -8.60 -10.62
C THR A 49 -0.40 -9.39 -10.48
N CYS A 50 -0.51 -10.67 -10.15
CA CYS A 50 0.63 -11.57 -10.02
C CYS A 50 0.71 -12.50 -11.21
N SER A 51 1.91 -12.76 -11.71
CA SER A 51 2.17 -13.77 -12.75
C SER A 51 3.38 -14.61 -12.37
N ILE A 52 3.29 -15.94 -12.53
CA ILE A 52 4.44 -16.84 -12.42
C ILE A 52 5.11 -16.91 -13.78
N VAL A 53 6.35 -16.44 -13.86
CA VAL A 53 7.11 -16.25 -15.10
C VAL A 53 8.36 -17.11 -15.06
N GLY A 54 8.57 -17.93 -16.09
CA GLY A 54 9.78 -18.74 -16.29
C GLY A 54 10.95 -17.91 -16.83
N ARG A 55 12.15 -18.48 -16.79
CA ARG A 55 13.38 -17.84 -17.30
C ARG A 55 13.31 -17.46 -18.79
N ASP A 56 12.54 -18.20 -19.57
CA ASP A 56 12.27 -17.99 -21.00
C ASP A 56 11.16 -16.95 -21.27
N GLY A 57 10.56 -16.38 -20.22
CA GLY A 57 9.43 -15.45 -20.32
C GLY A 57 8.05 -16.13 -20.36
N THR A 58 7.99 -17.46 -20.31
CA THR A 58 6.71 -18.19 -20.34
C THR A 58 5.91 -17.93 -19.06
N VAL A 59 4.61 -17.64 -19.20
CA VAL A 59 3.70 -17.41 -18.06
C VAL A 59 2.95 -18.68 -17.70
N LYS A 60 3.21 -19.23 -16.52
CA LYS A 60 2.59 -20.47 -16.03
C LYS A 60 1.24 -20.25 -15.36
N ALA A 61 1.09 -19.14 -14.64
CA ALA A 61 -0.12 -18.82 -13.88
C ALA A 61 -0.26 -17.32 -13.68
N ARG A 62 -1.51 -16.86 -13.49
CA ARG A 62 -1.83 -15.46 -13.19
C ARG A 62 -2.90 -15.37 -12.11
N LYS A 63 -2.76 -14.41 -11.20
CA LYS A 63 -3.77 -14.08 -10.19
C LYS A 63 -4.02 -12.58 -10.16
N PHE A 64 -5.30 -12.19 -10.23
CA PHE A 64 -5.74 -10.82 -10.03
C PHE A 64 -6.22 -10.63 -8.59
N ILE A 65 -5.62 -9.70 -7.87
CA ILE A 65 -5.92 -9.45 -6.46
C ILE A 65 -6.61 -8.10 -6.35
N ASN A 66 -7.86 -8.13 -5.89
CA ASN A 66 -8.66 -6.92 -5.77
C ASN A 66 -9.68 -7.00 -4.62
N PRO A 67 -9.31 -6.53 -3.40
CA PRO A 67 -10.22 -6.46 -2.25
C PRO A 67 -11.34 -5.41 -2.43
N ALA A 68 -12.24 -5.63 -3.39
CA ALA A 68 -13.22 -4.65 -3.88
C ALA A 68 -14.07 -4.04 -2.74
N ARG A 69 -14.56 -4.87 -1.82
CA ARG A 69 -15.38 -4.43 -0.68
C ARG A 69 -14.66 -3.40 0.19
N ASP A 70 -13.37 -3.61 0.47
CA ASP A 70 -12.59 -2.70 1.33
C ASP A 70 -12.19 -1.44 0.55
N ILE A 71 -11.90 -1.58 -0.74
CA ILE A 71 -11.67 -0.45 -1.67
C ILE A 71 -12.90 0.46 -1.72
N ASP A 72 -14.10 -0.11 -1.87
CA ASP A 72 -15.36 0.62 -1.88
C ASP A 72 -15.63 1.30 -0.54
N ARG A 73 -15.35 0.59 0.56
CA ARG A 73 -15.44 1.18 1.89
C ARG A 73 -14.55 2.40 1.98
N ARG A 74 -13.27 2.30 1.64
CA ARG A 74 -12.32 3.43 1.61
C ARG A 74 -12.83 4.57 0.72
N ASN A 75 -13.25 4.26 -0.50
CA ASN A 75 -13.72 5.24 -1.49
C ASN A 75 -14.95 6.00 -0.98
N LYS A 76 -15.92 5.32 -0.36
CA LYS A 76 -17.09 5.97 0.29
C LYS A 76 -16.65 6.99 1.34
N ARG A 77 -15.58 6.73 2.10
CA ARG A 77 -15.08 7.67 3.13
C ARG A 77 -14.40 8.86 2.48
N LYS A 78 -13.62 8.65 1.42
CA LYS A 78 -13.06 9.75 0.61
C LYS A 78 -14.16 10.61 -0.02
N MET A 79 -15.21 10.01 -0.58
CA MET A 79 -16.36 10.74 -1.12
C MET A 79 -17.06 11.60 -0.06
N MET A 80 -17.22 11.08 1.17
CA MET A 80 -17.76 11.88 2.28
C MET A 80 -16.88 13.09 2.62
N ILE A 81 -15.55 12.93 2.62
CA ILE A 81 -14.62 14.05 2.83
C ILE A 81 -14.78 15.10 1.73
N THR A 82 -14.79 14.68 0.45
CA THR A 82 -14.98 15.58 -0.69
C THR A 82 -16.32 16.31 -0.62
N LYS A 83 -17.41 15.62 -0.26
CA LYS A 83 -18.74 16.23 -0.10
C LYS A 83 -18.73 17.29 1.01
N LYS A 84 -18.22 16.96 2.19
CA LYS A 84 -18.11 17.91 3.31
C LYS A 84 -17.23 19.11 2.96
N SER A 85 -16.08 18.86 2.33
CA SER A 85 -15.15 19.89 1.87
C SER A 85 -15.83 20.89 0.93
N LYS A 86 -16.53 20.40 -0.11
CA LYS A 86 -17.27 21.26 -1.05
C LYS A 86 -18.37 22.06 -0.36
N GLN A 87 -19.15 21.44 0.52
CA GLN A 87 -20.24 22.10 1.25
C GLN A 87 -19.71 23.20 2.17
N THR A 88 -18.64 22.93 2.92
CA THR A 88 -18.01 23.92 3.80
C THR A 88 -17.43 25.07 3.00
N HIS A 89 -16.64 24.79 1.95
CA HIS A 89 -16.10 25.84 1.08
C HIS A 89 -17.20 26.71 0.45
N LYS A 90 -18.30 26.12 -0.02
CA LYS A 90 -19.43 26.88 -0.58
C LYS A 90 -20.05 27.84 0.44
N LYS A 91 -20.10 27.45 1.72
CA LYS A 91 -20.71 28.25 2.78
C LYS A 91 -19.78 29.31 3.35
N THR A 92 -18.49 29.01 3.49
CA THR A 92 -17.57 29.87 4.23
C THR A 92 -16.56 30.60 3.35
N GLY A 93 -16.25 30.09 2.15
CA GLY A 93 -15.17 30.60 1.31
C GLY A 93 -13.75 30.47 1.89
N GLN A 94 -13.61 29.96 3.12
CA GLN A 94 -12.36 29.97 3.88
C GLN A 94 -11.55 28.68 3.71
N LYS A 95 -10.26 28.75 4.06
CA LYS A 95 -9.38 27.58 4.18
C LYS A 95 -9.86 26.68 5.32
N PHE A 96 -9.66 25.37 5.18
CA PHE A 96 -10.00 24.41 6.23
C PHE A 96 -9.06 24.50 7.43
N PHE A 97 -9.63 24.44 8.63
CA PHE A 97 -8.87 24.31 9.86
C PHE A 97 -8.12 22.97 9.94
N LYS A 98 -7.02 22.95 10.68
CA LYS A 98 -6.22 21.74 10.93
C LYS A 98 -7.08 20.68 11.61
N GLY A 99 -7.20 19.51 10.98
CA GLY A 99 -8.01 18.40 11.52
C GLY A 99 -9.44 18.33 10.98
N PHE A 100 -9.79 19.17 10.00
CA PHE A 100 -11.04 18.98 9.23
C PHE A 100 -11.17 17.52 8.75
N CYS A 101 -12.31 16.90 9.03
CA CYS A 101 -12.58 15.49 8.71
C CYS A 101 -11.53 14.47 9.24
N ARG A 102 -10.76 14.79 10.29
CA ARG A 102 -9.70 13.92 10.84
C ARG A 102 -10.13 12.47 11.07
N GLY A 103 -11.34 12.25 11.60
CA GLY A 103 -11.88 10.92 11.83
C GLY A 103 -12.09 10.11 10.54
N LEU A 104 -12.53 10.75 9.45
CA LEU A 104 -12.70 10.11 8.15
C LEU A 104 -11.35 9.81 7.50
N TYR A 105 -10.39 10.72 7.61
CA TYR A 105 -9.01 10.47 7.15
C TYR A 105 -8.38 9.28 7.89
N ARG A 106 -8.49 9.25 9.23
CA ARG A 106 -7.99 8.14 10.05
C ARG A 106 -8.62 6.81 9.63
N LYS A 107 -9.95 6.75 9.50
CA LYS A 107 -10.65 5.53 9.06
C LYS A 107 -10.22 5.10 7.65
N SER A 108 -10.10 6.05 6.71
CA SER A 108 -9.64 5.75 5.35
C SER A 108 -8.20 5.21 5.33
N SER A 109 -7.32 5.76 6.16
CA SER A 109 -5.93 5.29 6.29
C SER A 109 -5.86 3.86 6.83
N ASN A 110 -6.67 3.55 7.86
CA ASN A 110 -6.70 2.22 8.45
C ASN A 110 -7.23 1.17 7.46
N ILE A 111 -8.28 1.50 6.70
CA ILE A 111 -8.78 0.61 5.64
C ILE A 111 -7.71 0.40 4.56
N ASN A 112 -6.99 1.46 4.19
CA ASN A 112 -5.92 1.34 3.20
C ASN A 112 -4.78 0.42 3.67
N LEU A 113 -4.39 0.53 4.94
CA LEU A 113 -3.41 -0.37 5.55
C LEU A 113 -3.90 -1.83 5.54
N GLU A 114 -5.18 -2.05 5.83
CA GLU A 114 -5.78 -3.38 5.79
C GLU A 114 -5.82 -3.97 4.37
N ILE A 115 -6.16 -3.16 3.37
CA ILE A 115 -6.07 -3.56 1.95
C ILE A 115 -4.64 -3.99 1.62
N SER A 116 -3.63 -3.20 2.00
CA SER A 116 -2.22 -3.55 1.76
C SER A 116 -1.85 -4.89 2.38
N ARG A 117 -2.26 -5.15 3.63
CA ARG A 117 -1.99 -6.43 4.31
C ARG A 117 -2.63 -7.62 3.61
N LYS A 118 -3.89 -7.48 3.19
CA LYS A 118 -4.60 -8.54 2.44
C LYS A 118 -3.94 -8.82 1.11
N VAL A 119 -3.64 -7.78 0.34
CA VAL A 119 -2.94 -7.90 -0.94
C VAL A 119 -1.58 -8.57 -0.75
N SER A 120 -0.76 -8.14 0.20
CA SER A 120 0.54 -8.76 0.48
C SER A 120 0.41 -10.23 0.87
N ARG A 121 -0.57 -10.58 1.71
CA ARG A 121 -0.83 -11.98 2.08
C ARG A 121 -1.18 -12.82 0.85
N GLU A 122 -2.08 -12.33 0.00
CA GLU A 122 -2.49 -13.02 -1.21
C GLU A 122 -1.37 -13.20 -2.24
N ILE A 123 -0.45 -12.24 -2.36
CA ILE A 123 0.76 -12.35 -3.18
C ILE A 123 1.65 -13.49 -2.66
N ILE A 124 1.90 -13.51 -1.35
CA ILE A 124 2.73 -14.53 -0.71
C ILE A 124 2.10 -15.91 -0.84
N GLU A 125 0.80 -16.03 -0.63
CA GLU A 125 0.06 -17.29 -0.79
C GLU A 125 0.12 -17.78 -2.24
N PHE A 126 -0.01 -16.89 -3.22
CA PHE A 126 0.13 -17.24 -4.64
C PHE A 126 1.55 -17.72 -4.99
N ALA A 127 2.59 -17.04 -4.49
CA ALA A 127 3.97 -17.49 -4.70
C ALA A 127 4.22 -18.87 -4.06
N LYS A 128 3.73 -19.07 -2.82
CA LYS A 128 3.82 -20.36 -2.11
C LYS A 128 3.10 -21.49 -2.83
N LEU A 129 1.89 -21.23 -3.34
CA LEU A 129 1.11 -22.21 -4.08
C LEU A 129 1.87 -22.77 -5.29
N HIS A 130 2.71 -21.95 -5.92
CA HIS A 130 3.53 -22.35 -7.07
C HIS A 130 4.98 -22.70 -6.73
N ASN A 131 5.31 -22.84 -5.44
CA ASN A 131 6.66 -23.10 -4.93
C ASN A 131 7.72 -22.10 -5.43
N VAL A 132 7.32 -20.83 -5.58
CA VAL A 132 8.19 -19.75 -6.03
C VAL A 132 8.74 -18.98 -4.84
N LYS A 133 10.07 -18.87 -4.77
CA LYS A 133 10.79 -18.20 -3.67
C LYS A 133 11.08 -16.71 -3.93
N VAL A 134 11.06 -16.30 -5.20
CA VAL A 134 11.41 -14.94 -5.62
C VAL A 134 10.17 -14.18 -6.06
N ILE A 135 9.91 -13.05 -5.39
CA ILE A 135 8.86 -12.10 -5.76
C ILE A 135 9.53 -10.86 -6.33
N VAL A 136 9.11 -10.46 -7.54
CA VAL A 136 9.60 -9.26 -8.22
C VAL A 136 8.48 -8.24 -8.24
N ILE A 137 8.75 -7.05 -7.73
CA ILE A 137 7.81 -5.93 -7.68
C ILE A 137 8.45 -4.74 -8.38
N GLU A 138 7.66 -3.97 -9.11
CA GLU A 138 8.11 -2.73 -9.74
C GLU A 138 8.69 -1.71 -8.73
N ASN A 139 9.76 -1.04 -9.14
CA ASN A 139 10.32 0.07 -8.38
C ASN A 139 9.58 1.36 -8.73
N LEU A 140 8.61 1.74 -7.90
CA LEU A 140 7.83 2.98 -8.06
C LEU A 140 8.51 4.22 -7.46
N ALA A 141 9.78 4.16 -7.08
CA ALA A 141 10.50 5.33 -6.56
C ALA A 141 10.54 6.45 -7.61
N GLY A 142 10.10 7.65 -7.23
CA GLY A 142 10.03 8.80 -8.15
C GLY A 142 8.86 8.77 -9.14
N TRP A 143 8.07 7.69 -9.17
CA TRP A 143 6.94 7.58 -10.10
C TRP A 143 5.80 8.53 -9.72
N LYS A 144 5.34 9.32 -10.70
CA LYS A 144 4.18 10.20 -10.57
C LYS A 144 3.07 9.67 -11.46
N ALA A 145 2.05 9.06 -10.85
CA ALA A 145 0.89 8.59 -11.60
C ALA A 145 0.26 9.75 -12.40
N LYS A 146 0.03 9.54 -13.71
CA LYS A 146 -0.67 10.46 -14.60
C LYS A 146 -2.18 10.18 -14.54
N ALA A 147 -2.99 11.22 -14.41
CA ALA A 147 -4.44 11.07 -14.46
C ALA A 147 -4.89 10.86 -15.91
N GLY A 148 -5.95 10.07 -16.11
CA GLY A 148 -6.65 10.04 -17.39
C GLY A 148 -7.30 11.38 -17.73
N ASN A 149 -7.85 11.48 -18.95
CA ASN A 149 -8.51 12.68 -19.45
C ASN A 149 -9.69 13.13 -18.57
N ARG A 150 -10.05 14.41 -18.65
CA ARG A 150 -11.20 14.98 -17.92
C ARG A 150 -12.47 14.20 -18.24
N GLY A 151 -13.31 13.96 -17.24
CA GLY A 151 -14.56 13.22 -17.39
C GLY A 151 -14.43 11.69 -17.42
N THR A 152 -13.23 11.13 -17.61
CA THR A 152 -13.07 9.66 -17.72
C THR A 152 -13.22 8.93 -16.39
N LEU A 153 -13.74 7.69 -16.45
CA LEU A 153 -13.76 6.77 -15.31
C LEU A 153 -12.35 6.54 -14.73
N MET A 154 -11.34 6.49 -15.60
CA MET A 154 -9.94 6.35 -15.21
C MET A 154 -9.48 7.53 -14.33
N ARG A 155 -9.84 8.77 -14.69
CA ARG A 155 -9.55 9.94 -13.86
C ARG A 155 -10.29 9.90 -12.53
N GLN A 156 -11.55 9.46 -12.51
CA GLN A 156 -12.32 9.31 -11.27
C GLN A 156 -11.68 8.27 -10.33
N LYS A 157 -11.38 7.08 -10.85
CA LYS A 157 -10.66 6.02 -10.14
C LYS A 157 -9.31 6.53 -9.59
N PHE A 158 -8.56 7.28 -10.40
CA PHE A 158 -7.30 7.89 -9.99
C PHE A 158 -7.46 8.91 -8.85
N HIS A 159 -8.50 9.73 -8.85
CA HIS A 159 -8.73 10.70 -7.76
C HIS A 159 -9.16 10.00 -6.47
N LEU A 160 -9.88 8.89 -6.57
CA LEU A 160 -10.24 8.04 -5.44
C LEU A 160 -9.07 7.19 -4.94
N SER A 161 -8.12 6.82 -5.80
CA SER A 161 -6.91 6.10 -5.41
C SER A 161 -5.89 7.03 -4.76
N LYS A 162 -5.71 8.25 -5.28
CA LYS A 162 -4.89 9.31 -4.65
C LYS A 162 -5.56 9.86 -3.39
N ILE A 163 -4.77 10.57 -2.55
CA ILE A 163 -5.01 10.92 -1.14
C ILE A 163 -4.61 9.72 -0.25
N VAL A 164 -3.32 9.51 0.05
CA VAL A 164 -2.33 10.46 0.61
C VAL A 164 -1.07 10.48 -0.25
N GLY A 165 -0.91 11.55 -1.03
CA GLY A 165 0.38 11.95 -1.61
C GLY A 165 0.77 13.30 -1.01
N SER A 166 1.11 13.30 0.27
CA SER A 166 1.93 14.36 0.91
C SER A 166 2.29 13.87 2.32
N LYS A 167 3.56 13.47 2.50
CA LYS A 167 4.20 13.17 3.79
C LYS A 167 3.74 11.89 4.51
N THR A 168 3.89 10.73 3.89
CA THR A 168 4.59 9.68 4.64
C THR A 168 6.07 10.04 4.56
N PRO A 169 6.83 10.17 5.66
CA PRO A 169 8.28 10.19 5.54
C PRO A 169 8.66 8.97 4.70
N PRO A 170 9.69 9.06 3.85
CA PRO A 170 10.21 7.86 3.21
C PRO A 170 10.38 6.85 4.34
N PHE A 171 9.73 5.69 4.23
CA PHE A 171 10.36 4.53 4.80
C PHE A 171 11.72 4.55 4.11
N LYS A 172 12.75 5.00 4.83
CA LYS A 172 14.12 4.69 4.48
C LYS A 172 14.11 3.17 4.53
N ALA A 173 13.81 2.55 3.40
CA ALA A 173 14.37 1.26 3.09
C ALA A 173 15.86 1.54 3.16
N HIS A 174 16.43 1.31 4.34
CA HIS A 174 17.81 0.95 4.41
C HIS A 174 17.91 -0.23 3.45
N SER A 175 18.56 0.04 2.32
CA SER A 175 19.08 -0.96 1.41
C SER A 175 19.63 -2.10 2.27
N PHE A 176 18.92 -3.23 2.21
CA PHE A 176 19.47 -4.53 2.59
C PHE A 176 20.16 -5.11 1.37
#